data_AF-A0AA37Q0R4-F1
#
_entry.id   AF-A0AA37Q0R4-F1
#
_cell.length_a   1.000
_cell.length_b   1.000
_cell.length_c   1.000
_cell.angle_alpha   90.00
_cell.angle_beta   90.00
_cell.angle_gamma   90.00
#
_symmetry.space_group_name_H-M   'P 1'
#
loop_
_entity.id
_entity.type
_entity.pdbx_description
1 polymer ?
#
loop_
_entity_poly.entity_id
_entity_poly.type
_entity_poly.pdbx_seq_one_letter_code
_entity_poly.pdbx_strand_id
1 'polypeptide(L)'
;MAFDSRSTPERPRLSDQTVSDLRDAVLLLWTAPASADGQLGRAMDTLVREARDRALRAEDVLIEVKSLLQEMPQLDDPERRLESARFREQLVTRCIKAYYGNN
;
A
#
# COMPACT_ATOMS: atom_id res chain seq x y z
N MET A 1 -27.58 -2.65 31.95
CA MET A 1 -27.41 -2.34 30.51
C MET A 1 -26.02 -2.80 30.12
N ALA A 2 -25.90 -3.82 29.27
CA ALA A 2 -24.61 -4.31 28.80
C ALA A 2 -24.13 -3.42 27.64
N PHE A 3 -22.88 -2.95 27.71
CA PHE A 3 -22.22 -2.31 26.57
C PHE A 3 -21.96 -3.37 25.50
N ASP A 4 -22.56 -3.22 24.32
CA ASP A 4 -22.30 -4.09 23.17
C ASP A 4 -21.01 -3.64 22.48
N SER A 5 -19.87 -4.25 22.87
CA SER A 5 -18.52 -3.92 22.39
C SER A 5 -18.26 -4.26 20.91
N ARG A 6 -19.29 -4.63 20.12
CA ARG A 6 -19.12 -5.15 18.76
C ARG A 6 -19.27 -4.12 17.64
N SER A 7 -19.64 -2.89 17.96
CA SER A 7 -19.72 -1.82 16.96
C SER A 7 -18.42 -1.01 16.98
N THR A 8 -17.28 -1.64 16.66
CA THR A 8 -16.14 -0.83 16.22
C THR A 8 -16.54 -0.25 14.87
N PRO A 9 -16.63 1.08 14.71
CA PRO A 9 -16.90 1.66 13.41
C PRO A 9 -15.87 1.10 12.43
N GLU A 10 -16.35 0.55 11.32
CA GLU A 10 -15.53 0.00 10.26
C GLU A 10 -14.56 1.11 9.84
N ARG A 11 -13.25 0.86 9.97
CA ARG A 11 -12.25 1.86 9.61
C ARG A 11 -12.45 2.18 8.12
N PRO A 12 -12.40 3.45 7.72
CA PRO A 12 -12.47 3.76 6.30
C PRO A 12 -11.24 3.15 5.61
N ARG A 13 -11.48 2.48 4.47
CA ARG A 13 -10.48 1.71 3.72
C ARG A 13 -10.33 2.24 2.30
N LEU A 14 -9.19 1.92 1.68
CA LEU A 14 -9.01 2.08 0.24
C LEU A 14 -9.97 1.14 -0.50
N SER A 15 -10.34 1.52 -1.72
CA SER A 15 -11.13 0.70 -2.61
C SER A 15 -10.36 -0.52 -3.08
N ASP A 16 -11.07 -1.62 -3.34
CA ASP A 16 -10.48 -2.85 -3.87
C ASP A 16 -9.73 -2.59 -5.19
N GLN A 17 -10.24 -1.67 -6.01
CA GLN A 17 -9.59 -1.28 -7.26
C GLN A 17 -8.23 -0.62 -7.00
N THR A 18 -8.16 0.35 -6.09
CA THR A 18 -6.89 1.02 -5.75
C THR A 18 -5.89 0.05 -5.14
N VAL A 19 -6.35 -0.89 -4.30
CA VAL A 19 -5.50 -1.94 -3.75
C VAL A 19 -4.98 -2.87 -4.86
N SER A 20 -5.84 -3.25 -5.81
CA SER A 20 -5.46 -4.07 -6.97
C SER A 20 -4.45 -3.36 -7.87
N ASP A 21 -4.68 -2.09 -8.21
CA ASP A 21 -3.77 -1.30 -9.06
C ASP A 21 -2.39 -1.14 -8.40
N LEU A 22 -2.37 -0.91 -7.08
CA LEU A 22 -1.12 -0.87 -6.33
C LEU A 22 -0.42 -2.23 -6.32
N ARG A 23 -1.16 -3.33 -6.13
CA ARG A 23 -0.62 -4.69 -6.16
C ARG A 23 0.10 -4.97 -7.48
N ASP A 24 -0.56 -4.66 -8.60
CA ASP A 24 -0.04 -4.91 -9.94
C ASP A 24 1.21 -4.07 -10.20
N ALA A 25 1.19 -2.79 -9.82
CA ALA A 25 2.34 -1.91 -9.97
C ALA A 25 3.54 -2.34 -9.10
N VAL A 26 3.28 -2.82 -7.88
CA VAL A 26 4.32 -3.37 -6.99
C VAL A 26 4.90 -4.65 -7.58
N LEU A 27 4.05 -5.55 -8.06
CA LEU A 27 4.50 -6.82 -8.66
C LEU A 27 5.32 -6.58 -9.92
N LEU A 28 4.90 -5.62 -10.76
CA LEU A 28 5.66 -5.27 -11.95
C LEU A 28 7.02 -4.67 -11.58
N LEU A 29 7.08 -3.78 -10.59
CA LEU A 29 8.36 -3.24 -10.12
C LEU A 29 9.28 -4.32 -9.55
N TRP A 30 8.73 -5.32 -8.87
CA TRP A 30 9.51 -6.43 -8.31
C TRP A 30 10.06 -7.39 -9.38
N THR A 31 9.27 -7.68 -10.41
CA THR A 31 9.57 -8.71 -11.42
C THR A 31 10.25 -8.17 -12.67
N ALA A 32 9.91 -6.95 -13.08
CA ALA A 32 10.44 -6.29 -14.27
C ALA A 32 10.65 -4.78 -14.02
N PRO A 33 11.66 -4.39 -13.22
CA PRO A 33 11.90 -2.98 -12.88
C PRO A 33 12.05 -2.06 -14.09
N ALA A 34 12.68 -2.55 -15.18
CA ALA A 34 12.85 -1.79 -16.42
C ALA A 34 11.53 -1.49 -17.15
N SER A 35 10.49 -2.28 -16.91
CA SER A 35 9.15 -2.14 -17.51
C SER A 35 8.18 -1.39 -16.59
N ALA A 36 8.56 -1.13 -15.33
CA ALA A 36 7.70 -0.55 -14.32
C ALA A 36 7.59 0.99 -14.39
N ASP A 37 8.09 1.59 -15.48
CA ASP A 37 8.37 3.02 -15.52
C ASP A 37 7.08 3.86 -15.35
N GLY A 38 7.08 4.67 -14.29
CA GLY A 38 5.95 5.50 -13.87
C GLY A 38 4.70 4.77 -13.33
N GLN A 39 4.61 3.44 -13.40
CA GLN A 39 3.40 2.71 -12.97
C GLN A 39 3.17 2.80 -11.46
N LEU A 40 4.21 2.54 -10.66
CA LEU A 40 4.13 2.67 -9.21
C LEU A 40 3.80 4.10 -8.77
N GLY A 41 4.37 5.10 -9.46
CA GLY A 41 4.06 6.51 -9.18
C GLY A 41 2.58 6.81 -9.37
N ARG A 42 2.01 6.42 -10.52
CA ARG A 42 0.58 6.59 -10.81
C ARG A 42 -0.32 5.86 -9.81
N ALA A 43 0.03 4.63 -9.42
CA ALA A 43 -0.72 3.87 -8.43
C ALA A 43 -0.66 4.56 -7.05
N MET A 44 0.51 5.08 -6.66
CA MET A 44 0.66 5.86 -5.42
C MET A 44 -0.12 7.18 -5.46
N ASP A 45 -0.14 7.88 -6.59
CA ASP A 45 -0.93 9.12 -6.75
C ASP A 45 -2.44 8.84 -6.64
N THR A 46 -2.93 7.77 -7.27
CA THR A 46 -4.32 7.34 -7.13
C THR A 46 -4.67 6.98 -5.69
N LEU A 47 -3.81 6.22 -5.02
CA LEU A 47 -3.97 5.87 -3.61
C LEU A 47 -4.00 7.10 -2.72
N VAL A 48 -3.09 8.06 -2.91
CA VAL A 48 -3.03 9.28 -2.09
C VAL A 48 -4.25 10.16 -2.34
N ARG A 49 -4.68 10.30 -3.60
CA ARG A 49 -5.90 11.04 -3.94
C ARG A 49 -7.12 10.43 -3.26
N GLU A 50 -7.31 9.11 -3.41
CA GLU A 50 -8.44 8.43 -2.77
C GLU A 50 -8.38 8.55 -1.24
N ALA A 51 -7.20 8.39 -0.65
CA ALA A 51 -7.03 8.52 0.78
C ALA A 51 -7.44 9.90 1.28
N ARG A 52 -7.11 10.97 0.54
CA ARG A 52 -7.52 12.34 0.88
C ARG A 52 -9.01 12.56 0.69
N ASP A 53 -9.57 12.08 -0.42
CA ASP A 53 -11.02 12.20 -0.72
C ASP A 53 -11.88 11.50 0.35
N ARG A 54 -11.35 10.41 0.93
CA ARG A 54 -12.00 9.63 1.99
C ARG A 54 -11.58 10.06 3.41
N ALA A 55 -10.78 11.12 3.54
CA ALA A 55 -10.22 11.59 4.80
C ALA A 55 -9.53 10.47 5.63
N LEU A 56 -8.89 9.51 4.95
CA LEU A 56 -8.07 8.50 5.59
C LEU A 56 -6.89 9.16 6.26
N ARG A 57 -6.47 8.64 7.41
CA ARG A 57 -5.21 9.06 8.01
C ARG A 57 -4.03 8.36 7.34
N ALA A 58 -2.85 8.96 7.44
CA ALA A 58 -1.62 8.33 6.95
C ALA A 58 -1.40 6.95 7.57
N GLU A 59 -1.74 6.77 8.85
CA GLU A 59 -1.59 5.49 9.54
C GLU A 59 -2.50 4.40 8.95
N ASP A 60 -3.72 4.74 8.56
CA ASP A 60 -4.66 3.79 7.95
C ASP A 60 -4.15 3.37 6.57
N VAL A 61 -3.66 4.32 5.77
CA VAL A 61 -3.02 4.03 4.47
C VAL A 61 -1.80 3.12 4.64
N LEU A 62 -0.95 3.37 5.63
CA LEU A 62 0.24 2.54 5.88
C LEU A 62 -0.11 1.13 6.34
N ILE A 63 -1.21 0.96 7.08
CA ILE A 63 -1.72 -0.36 7.45
C ILE A 63 -2.16 -1.12 6.20
N GLU A 64 -2.97 -0.49 5.34
CA GLU A 64 -3.43 -1.12 4.08
C GLU A 64 -2.26 -1.52 3.18
N VAL A 65 -1.28 -0.64 2.98
CA VAL A 65 -0.09 -0.95 2.16
C VAL A 65 0.73 -2.09 2.77
N LYS A 66 0.89 -2.13 4.10
CA LYS A 66 1.61 -3.22 4.76
C LYS A 66 0.88 -4.55 4.63
N SER A 67 -0.44 -4.55 4.83
CA SER A 67 -1.29 -5.72 4.65
C SER A 67 -1.18 -6.25 3.22
N LEU A 68 -1.30 -5.37 2.22
CA LEU A 68 -1.11 -5.71 0.81
C LEU A 68 0.24 -6.41 0.58
N LEU A 69 1.35 -5.83 1.07
CA LEU A 69 2.68 -6.42 0.88
C LEU A 69 2.85 -7.76 1.60
N GLN A 70 2.18 -7.96 2.74
CA GLN A 70 2.20 -9.25 3.45
C GLN A 70 1.43 -10.34 2.71
N GLU A 71 0.41 -9.97 1.94
CA GLU A 71 -0.39 -10.90 1.13
C GLU A 71 0.24 -11.26 -0.22
N MET A 72 1.42 -10.72 -0.55
CA MET A 72 2.11 -10.97 -1.82
C MET A 72 3.14 -12.10 -1.69
N PRO A 73 2.79 -13.35 -2.07
CA PRO A 73 3.71 -14.49 -1.95
C PRO A 73 4.97 -14.35 -2.80
N GLN A 74 4.93 -13.53 -3.85
CA GLN A 74 6.08 -13.25 -4.71
C GLN A 74 7.21 -12.51 -3.96
N LEU A 75 6.89 -11.89 -2.82
CA LEU A 75 7.85 -11.21 -1.95
C LEU A 75 8.36 -12.12 -0.82
N ASP A 76 7.89 -13.36 -0.69
CA ASP A 76 8.23 -14.26 0.42
C ASP A 76 9.27 -15.33 0.07
N ASP A 77 9.95 -15.17 -1.06
CA ASP A 77 11.05 -16.04 -1.48
C ASP A 77 12.18 -16.05 -0.42
N PRO A 78 12.47 -17.21 0.21
CA PRO A 78 13.53 -17.34 1.21
C PRO A 78 14.91 -16.93 0.69
N GLU A 79 15.21 -17.18 -0.59
CA GLU A 79 16.50 -16.85 -1.19
C GLU A 79 16.67 -15.34 -1.39
N ARG A 80 15.56 -14.62 -1.55
CA ARG A 80 15.53 -13.16 -1.76
C ARG A 80 15.04 -12.39 -0.54
N ARG A 81 15.04 -13.00 0.65
CA ARG A 81 14.48 -12.40 1.88
C ARG A 81 15.03 -11.02 2.21
N LEU A 82 16.35 -10.81 2.08
CA LEU A 82 16.97 -9.50 2.35
C LEU A 82 16.58 -8.46 1.30
N GLU A 83 16.49 -8.86 0.03
CA GLU A 83 16.06 -8.00 -1.06
C GLU A 83 14.60 -7.59 -0.90
N SER A 84 13.72 -8.55 -0.58
CA SER A 84 12.30 -8.31 -0.27
C SER A 84 12.12 -7.37 0.93
N ALA A 85 12.89 -7.57 2.01
CA ALA A 85 12.84 -6.68 3.17
C ALA A 85 13.18 -5.22 2.80
N ARG A 86 14.27 -5.02 2.04
CA ARG A 86 14.67 -3.70 1.53
C ARG A 86 13.62 -3.11 0.59
N PHE A 87 13.05 -3.93 -0.28
CA PHE A 87 12.02 -3.52 -1.22
C PHE A 87 10.76 -3.03 -0.49
N ARG A 88 10.29 -3.79 0.51
CA ARG A 88 9.16 -3.40 1.38
C ARG A 88 9.42 -2.08 2.10
N GLU A 89 10.61 -1.91 2.68
CA GLU A 89 11.01 -0.67 3.36
C GLU A 89 11.01 0.55 2.40
N GLN A 90 11.53 0.36 1.18
CA GLN A 90 11.53 1.41 0.16
C GLN A 90 10.12 1.79 -0.28
N LEU A 91 9.22 0.81 -0.45
CA LEU A 91 7.82 1.06 -0.80
C LEU A 91 7.08 1.82 0.30
N VAL A 92 7.24 1.42 1.56
CA VAL A 92 6.67 2.14 2.70
C VAL A 92 7.18 3.58 2.74
N THR A 93 8.49 3.78 2.59
CA THR A 93 9.09 5.12 2.54
C THR A 93 8.54 5.97 1.41
N ARG A 94 8.37 5.40 0.20
CA ARG A 94 7.77 6.08 -0.95
C ARG A 94 6.31 6.43 -0.69
N CYS A 95 5.54 5.54 -0.08
CA CYS A 95 4.15 5.80 0.30
C CYS A 95 4.04 6.97 1.29
N ILE A 96 4.89 7.02 2.32
CA ILE A 96 4.95 8.15 3.28
C ILE A 96 5.25 9.45 2.52
N LYS A 97 6.27 9.44 1.66
CA LYS A 97 6.64 10.61 0.87
C LYS A 97 5.53 11.05 -0.08
N ALA A 98 4.83 10.12 -0.73
CA ALA A 98 3.72 10.46 -1.63
C ALA A 98 2.56 11.09 -0.86
N TYR A 99 2.21 10.52 0.30
CA TYR A 99 1.10 11.00 1.11
C TYR A 99 1.32 12.43 1.63
N TYR A 100 2.52 12.72 2.16
CA TYR A 100 2.87 14.03 2.72
C TYR A 100 3.49 15.02 1.72
N GLY A 101 4.03 14.54 0.60
CA GLY A 101 4.80 15.33 -0.36
C GLY A 101 3.99 15.97 -1.48
N ASN A 102 2.78 15.47 -1.79
CA ASN A 102 1.87 16.10 -2.74
C ASN A 102 1.13 17.30 -2.10
N ASN A 103 1.85 18.35 -1.71
CA ASN A 103 1.29 19.65 -1.32
C ASN A 103 1.50 20.68 -2.43
#